data_AF-A0A958PG85-F1
#
_entry.id   AF-A0A958PG85-F1
#
_cell.length_a   1.000
_cell.length_b   1.000
_cell.length_c   1.000
_cell.angle_alpha   90.00
_cell.angle_beta   90.00
_cell.angle_gamma   90.00
#
_symmetry.space_group_name_H-M   'P 1'
#
loop_
_entity.id
_entity.type
_entity.pdbx_description
1 polymer ?
#
loop_
_entity_poly.entity_id
_entity_poly.type
_entity_poly.pdbx_seq_one_letter_code
_entity_poly.pdbx_strand_id
1 'polypeptide(L)'
;METPANLFSLFLESLGGRTSRFCEQLSDSVVLDTPITGKAVGRLQSEDALNRLSAWFRDYNARLEYGRTVAGSDGYAAAEGKAFLQLDGWDVGVPLAVAMDLNPSQKLTGFRLYHTLWPVKHAHTLRGPLFDSERATLPKDVADYHHALENGDAAKAAGLFESDGTVREPSGGISGGRETPLSRFFEWAFQAGGVSLHYHRLVDSGSHVAAEYTCYRWANKEIPPQAGMEFWDRSDSGLFRAVRIYDDVEQPS
;
A
#
# COMPACT_ATOMS: atom_id res chain seq x y z
N MET A 1 10.59 -22.62 -7.90
CA MET A 1 10.23 -22.01 -6.61
C MET A 1 10.11 -20.53 -6.89
N GLU A 2 8.97 -19.92 -6.60
CA GLU A 2 8.74 -18.52 -6.96
C GLU A 2 9.30 -17.59 -5.89
N THR A 3 10.05 -16.57 -6.32
CA THR A 3 10.47 -15.47 -5.44
C THR A 3 9.26 -14.55 -5.17
N PRO A 4 9.26 -13.73 -4.10
CA PRO A 4 8.21 -12.73 -3.90
C PRO A 4 7.99 -11.81 -5.12
N ALA A 5 9.05 -11.47 -5.86
CA ALA A 5 8.95 -10.69 -7.09
C ALA A 5 8.24 -11.44 -8.23
N ASN A 6 8.50 -12.74 -8.38
CA ASN A 6 7.78 -13.58 -9.33
C ASN A 6 6.32 -13.75 -8.91
N LEU A 7 6.04 -13.93 -7.61
CA LEU A 7 4.67 -14.03 -7.10
C LEU A 7 3.86 -12.78 -7.41
N PHE A 8 4.44 -11.59 -7.22
CA PHE A 8 3.76 -10.35 -7.58
C PHE A 8 3.58 -10.21 -9.10
N SER A 9 4.56 -10.64 -9.90
CA SER A 9 4.41 -10.67 -11.36
C SER A 9 3.26 -11.60 -11.80
N LEU A 10 3.19 -12.81 -11.23
CA LEU A 10 2.08 -13.75 -11.44
C LEU A 10 0.74 -13.16 -11.01
N PHE A 11 0.71 -12.41 -9.90
CA PHE A 11 -0.49 -11.70 -9.49
C PHE A 11 -0.92 -10.65 -10.53
N LEU A 12 -0.02 -9.80 -11.02
CA LEU A 12 -0.37 -8.84 -12.07
C LEU A 12 -0.86 -9.55 -13.34
N GLU A 13 -0.24 -10.66 -13.74
CA GLU A 13 -0.77 -11.47 -14.85
C GLU A 13 -2.17 -12.03 -14.59
N SER A 14 -2.46 -12.41 -13.34
CA SER A 14 -3.78 -12.93 -12.94
C SER A 14 -4.88 -11.88 -13.08
N LEU A 15 -4.58 -10.61 -12.79
CA LEU A 15 -5.49 -9.49 -12.99
C LEU A 15 -5.81 -9.28 -14.49
N GLY A 16 -4.89 -9.63 -15.38
CA GLY A 16 -5.11 -9.65 -16.83
C GLY A 16 -5.85 -10.88 -17.38
N GLY A 17 -6.32 -11.79 -16.51
CA GLY A 17 -7.10 -12.98 -16.88
C GLY A 17 -6.36 -14.32 -16.78
N ARG A 18 -5.08 -14.34 -16.41
CA ARG A 18 -4.27 -15.57 -16.29
C ARG A 18 -4.19 -16.07 -14.86
N THR A 19 -5.32 -16.44 -14.26
CA THR A 19 -5.40 -16.70 -12.80
C THR A 19 -4.75 -18.00 -12.34
N SER A 20 -4.74 -19.05 -13.17
CA SER A 20 -4.31 -20.41 -12.77
C SER A 20 -2.92 -20.47 -12.12
N ARG A 21 -1.91 -19.83 -12.71
CA ARG A 21 -0.53 -19.87 -12.21
C ARG A 21 -0.36 -19.23 -10.85
N PHE A 22 -1.10 -18.16 -10.57
CA PHE A 22 -1.10 -17.54 -9.25
C PHE A 22 -1.85 -18.41 -8.24
N CYS A 23 -2.98 -19.01 -8.63
CA CYS A 23 -3.72 -19.94 -7.78
C CYS A 23 -2.87 -21.13 -7.33
N GLU A 24 -1.97 -21.64 -8.16
CA GLU A 24 -1.03 -22.71 -7.79
C GLU A 24 -0.15 -22.34 -6.59
N GLN A 25 0.07 -21.05 -6.31
CA GLN A 25 0.93 -20.57 -5.21
C GLN A 25 0.19 -20.42 -3.89
N LEU A 26 -1.14 -20.53 -3.89
CA LEU A 26 -1.97 -20.44 -2.70
C LEU A 26 -1.80 -21.67 -1.81
N SER A 27 -1.71 -21.46 -0.49
CA SER A 27 -1.89 -22.54 0.48
C SER A 27 -3.36 -22.90 0.65
N ASP A 28 -3.66 -24.03 1.30
CA ASP A 28 -5.05 -24.41 1.58
C ASP A 28 -5.74 -23.45 2.56
N SER A 29 -4.97 -22.81 3.45
CA SER A 29 -5.44 -21.89 4.48
C SER A 29 -5.29 -20.41 4.12
N VAL A 30 -5.03 -20.10 2.85
CA VAL A 30 -4.76 -18.72 2.40
C VAL A 30 -5.91 -17.77 2.75
N VAL A 31 -5.57 -16.52 3.08
CA VAL A 31 -6.52 -15.42 3.18
C VAL A 31 -6.18 -14.38 2.12
N LEU A 32 -7.13 -14.13 1.21
CA LEU A 32 -7.05 -13.07 0.21
C LEU A 32 -7.98 -11.93 0.62
N ASP A 33 -7.48 -10.70 0.67
CA ASP A 33 -8.25 -9.52 1.06
C ASP A 33 -7.99 -8.37 0.08
N THR A 34 -9.05 -7.90 -0.59
CA THR A 34 -8.96 -6.79 -1.54
C THR A 34 -10.11 -5.80 -1.33
N PRO A 35 -9.93 -4.51 -1.69
CA PRO A 35 -11.03 -3.54 -1.65
C PRO A 35 -12.22 -3.91 -2.53
N ILE A 36 -12.02 -4.72 -3.58
CA ILE A 36 -13.06 -5.07 -4.56
C ILE A 36 -13.87 -6.29 -4.13
N THR A 37 -13.21 -7.30 -3.57
CA THR A 37 -13.83 -8.60 -3.27
C THR A 37 -14.07 -8.84 -1.78
N GLY A 38 -13.49 -8.00 -0.92
CA GLY A 38 -13.43 -8.24 0.51
C GLY A 38 -12.53 -9.43 0.86
N LYS A 39 -12.71 -9.94 2.08
CA LYS A 39 -11.95 -11.06 2.66
C LYS A 39 -12.50 -12.42 2.21
N ALA A 40 -11.64 -13.22 1.60
CA ALA A 40 -11.88 -14.61 1.22
C ALA A 40 -10.95 -15.53 2.01
N VAL A 41 -11.49 -16.62 2.58
CA VAL A 41 -10.74 -17.53 3.45
C VAL A 41 -10.69 -18.93 2.86
N GLY A 42 -9.48 -19.47 2.80
CA GLY A 42 -9.18 -20.76 2.18
C GLY A 42 -9.01 -20.66 0.67
N ARG A 43 -8.41 -21.71 0.11
CA ARG A 43 -8.03 -21.78 -1.31
C ARG A 43 -9.20 -21.54 -2.26
N LEU A 44 -10.29 -22.30 -2.15
CA LEU A 44 -11.43 -22.22 -3.08
C LEU A 44 -12.07 -20.82 -3.13
N GLN A 45 -12.29 -20.20 -1.96
CA GLN A 45 -12.87 -18.86 -1.91
C GLN A 45 -11.91 -17.81 -2.47
N SER A 46 -10.60 -17.98 -2.23
CA SER A 46 -9.58 -17.07 -2.75
C SER A 46 -9.41 -17.18 -4.26
N GLU A 47 -9.55 -18.37 -4.84
CA GLU A 47 -9.57 -18.58 -6.29
C GLU A 47 -10.80 -17.89 -6.93
N ASP A 48 -11.98 -18.03 -6.33
CA ASP A 48 -13.20 -17.32 -6.77
C ASP A 48 -13.05 -15.80 -6.68
N ALA A 49 -12.55 -15.29 -5.54
CA ALA A 49 -12.28 -13.87 -5.35
C ALA A 49 -11.27 -13.35 -6.39
N LEU A 50 -10.20 -14.09 -6.67
CA LEU A 50 -9.23 -13.71 -7.70
C LEU A 50 -9.86 -13.63 -9.09
N ASN A 51 -10.74 -14.57 -9.45
CA ASN A 51 -11.45 -14.53 -10.73
C ASN A 51 -12.38 -13.30 -10.82
N ARG A 52 -13.06 -12.93 -9.73
CA ARG A 52 -13.88 -11.70 -9.69
C ARG A 52 -13.04 -10.43 -9.77
N LEU A 53 -11.90 -10.39 -9.07
CA LEU A 53 -10.94 -9.30 -9.15
C LEU A 53 -10.38 -9.15 -10.58
N SER A 54 -10.02 -10.26 -11.21
CA SER A 54 -9.55 -10.32 -12.59
C SER A 54 -10.61 -9.83 -13.58
N ALA A 55 -11.87 -10.25 -13.40
CA ALA A 55 -12.98 -9.74 -14.21
C ALA A 55 -13.11 -8.22 -14.09
N TRP A 56 -13.06 -7.67 -12.86
CA TRP A 56 -13.12 -6.23 -12.63
C TRP A 56 -12.02 -5.47 -13.38
N PHE A 57 -10.75 -5.89 -13.29
CA PHE A 57 -9.67 -5.22 -14.03
C PHE A 57 -9.81 -5.34 -15.56
N ARG A 58 -10.35 -6.44 -16.07
CA ARG A 58 -10.62 -6.60 -17.51
C ARG A 58 -11.76 -5.72 -18.00
N ASP A 59 -12.81 -5.52 -17.19
CA ASP A 59 -13.92 -4.63 -17.53
C ASP A 59 -13.43 -3.19 -17.77
N TYR A 60 -12.33 -2.79 -17.11
CA TYR A 60 -11.64 -1.51 -17.33
C TYR A 60 -10.47 -1.57 -18.31
N ASN A 61 -10.32 -2.64 -19.11
CA ASN A 61 -9.21 -2.85 -20.04
C ASN A 61 -7.83 -2.56 -19.42
N ALA A 62 -7.62 -3.00 -18.17
CA ALA A 62 -6.50 -2.54 -17.38
C ALA A 62 -5.15 -2.94 -17.98
N ARG A 63 -4.22 -1.99 -18.05
CA ARG A 63 -2.80 -2.23 -18.29
C ARG A 63 -2.06 -2.18 -16.97
N LEU A 64 -1.21 -3.18 -16.72
CA LEU A 64 -0.56 -3.36 -15.42
C LEU A 64 0.95 -3.19 -15.57
N GLU A 65 1.53 -2.44 -14.63
CA GLU A 65 2.96 -2.21 -14.54
C GLU A 65 3.48 -2.73 -13.20
N TYR A 66 4.50 -3.57 -13.27
CA TYR A 66 5.29 -3.95 -12.11
C TYR A 66 6.17 -2.77 -11.68
N GLY A 67 6.16 -2.45 -10.40
CA GLY A 67 7.08 -1.49 -9.81
C GLY A 67 8.26 -2.20 -9.16
N ARG A 68 8.06 -2.67 -7.92
CA ARG A 68 9.12 -3.31 -7.12
C ARG A 68 8.56 -4.28 -6.10
N THR A 69 9.46 -5.08 -5.53
CA THR A 69 9.18 -5.95 -4.39
C THR A 69 10.24 -5.73 -3.31
N VAL A 70 9.80 -5.61 -2.07
CA VAL A 70 10.61 -5.57 -0.85
C VAL A 70 10.32 -6.87 -0.11
N ALA A 71 11.35 -7.68 0.15
CA ALA A 71 11.18 -9.00 0.77
C ALA A 71 12.12 -9.16 1.96
N GLY A 72 11.58 -9.70 3.06
CA GLY A 72 12.31 -10.02 4.28
C GLY A 72 12.69 -11.50 4.33
N SER A 73 13.40 -11.89 5.39
CA SER A 73 13.77 -13.28 5.64
C SER A 73 12.71 -14.08 6.41
N ASP A 74 11.66 -13.42 6.90
CA ASP A 74 10.64 -13.98 7.79
C ASP A 74 9.38 -14.46 7.05
N GLY A 75 9.41 -14.49 5.71
CA GLY A 75 8.28 -14.88 4.89
C GLY A 75 7.27 -13.75 4.65
N TYR A 76 7.51 -12.54 5.16
CA TYR A 76 6.73 -11.36 4.81
C TYR A 76 7.39 -10.60 3.65
N ALA A 77 6.58 -10.20 2.67
CA ALA A 77 7.01 -9.41 1.54
C ALA A 77 5.93 -8.42 1.11
N ALA A 78 6.38 -7.35 0.47
CA ALA A 78 5.54 -6.25 0.01
C ALA A 78 5.91 -5.91 -1.43
N ALA A 79 4.96 -5.54 -2.27
CA ALA A 79 5.25 -5.12 -3.62
C ALA A 79 4.37 -3.96 -4.09
N GLU A 80 4.92 -3.11 -4.94
CA GLU A 80 4.26 -1.94 -5.53
C GLU A 80 4.12 -2.14 -7.03
N GLY A 81 2.98 -1.77 -7.58
CA GLY A 81 2.71 -1.71 -9.01
C GLY A 81 1.75 -0.58 -9.35
N LYS A 82 1.30 -0.55 -10.59
CA LYS A 82 0.31 0.42 -11.08
C LYS A 82 -0.63 -0.23 -12.06
N ALA A 83 -1.92 0.04 -11.93
CA ALA A 83 -2.90 -0.22 -12.96
C ALA A 83 -3.21 1.07 -13.73
N PHE A 84 -3.38 0.98 -15.03
CA PHE A 84 -3.96 2.01 -15.86
C PHE A 84 -5.30 1.49 -16.33
N LEU A 85 -6.37 2.13 -15.85
CA LEU A 85 -7.75 1.75 -16.12
C LEU A 85 -8.31 2.67 -17.22
N GLN A 86 -9.02 2.10 -18.18
CA GLN A 86 -9.72 2.87 -19.22
C GLN A 86 -11.06 3.37 -18.69
N LEU A 87 -11.18 4.69 -18.51
CA LEU A 87 -12.38 5.38 -18.04
C LEU A 87 -12.71 6.53 -18.98
N ASP A 88 -13.90 6.52 -19.59
CA ASP A 88 -14.37 7.55 -20.51
C ASP A 88 -13.37 7.90 -21.64
N GLY A 89 -12.61 6.90 -22.10
CA GLY A 89 -11.58 7.05 -23.15
C GLY A 89 -10.22 7.54 -22.67
N TRP A 90 -10.00 7.66 -21.35
CA TRP A 90 -8.75 8.07 -20.73
C TRP A 90 -8.10 6.95 -19.94
N ASP A 91 -6.75 6.92 -19.93
CA ASP A 91 -5.97 6.10 -19.03
C ASP A 91 -5.90 6.77 -17.64
N VAL A 92 -6.59 6.18 -16.66
CA VAL A 92 -6.55 6.61 -15.26
C VAL A 92 -5.60 5.70 -14.49
N GLY A 93 -4.50 6.27 -13.99
CA GLY A 93 -3.49 5.55 -13.22
C GLY A 93 -3.90 5.34 -11.76
N VAL A 94 -3.98 4.08 -11.33
CA VAL A 94 -4.26 3.66 -9.96
C VAL A 94 -3.03 2.94 -9.38
N PRO A 95 -2.31 3.55 -8.43
CA PRO A 95 -1.23 2.89 -7.71
C PRO A 95 -1.75 1.66 -6.94
N LEU A 96 -1.01 0.54 -7.02
CA LEU A 96 -1.31 -0.69 -6.32
C LEU A 96 -0.18 -1.05 -5.36
N ALA A 97 -0.52 -1.57 -4.18
CA ALA A 97 0.43 -2.26 -3.31
C ALA A 97 -0.15 -3.58 -2.83
N VAL A 98 0.71 -4.56 -2.61
CA VAL A 98 0.34 -5.85 -2.03
C VAL A 98 1.25 -6.20 -0.86
N ALA A 99 0.66 -6.83 0.15
CA ALA A 99 1.37 -7.49 1.22
C ALA A 99 1.15 -9.01 1.10
N MET A 100 2.22 -9.78 1.28
CA MET A 100 2.26 -11.22 1.07
C MET A 100 2.86 -11.90 2.30
N ASP A 101 2.14 -12.85 2.88
CA ASP A 101 2.67 -13.76 3.89
C ASP A 101 2.90 -15.13 3.25
N LEU A 102 4.10 -15.67 3.46
CA LEU A 102 4.54 -16.96 2.95
C LEU A 102 4.81 -17.91 4.12
N ASN A 103 4.37 -19.16 3.98
CA ASN A 103 4.77 -20.21 4.91
C ASN A 103 6.20 -20.73 4.61
N PRO A 104 6.79 -21.59 5.46
CA PRO A 104 8.12 -22.15 5.20
C PRO A 104 8.25 -22.92 3.88
N SER A 105 7.15 -23.44 3.33
CA SER A 105 7.08 -24.07 2.01
C SER A 105 6.90 -23.07 0.86
N GLN A 106 7.02 -21.78 1.12
CA GLN A 106 6.91 -20.68 0.16
C GLN A 106 5.55 -20.60 -0.54
N LYS A 107 4.48 -21.07 0.11
CA LYS A 107 3.09 -20.88 -0.34
C LYS A 107 2.46 -19.69 0.36
N LEU A 108 1.63 -18.96 -0.38
CA LEU A 108 0.90 -17.80 0.13
C LEU A 108 -0.12 -18.25 1.19
N THR A 109 0.04 -17.73 2.41
CA THR A 109 -0.95 -17.86 3.49
C THR A 109 -1.75 -16.57 3.70
N GLY A 110 -1.22 -15.43 3.26
CA GLY A 110 -1.90 -14.14 3.32
C GLY A 110 -1.58 -13.32 2.07
N PHE A 111 -2.59 -12.66 1.51
CA PHE A 111 -2.44 -11.75 0.38
C PHE A 111 -3.41 -10.58 0.55
N ARG A 112 -2.87 -9.36 0.70
CA ARG A 112 -3.68 -8.16 0.94
C ARG A 112 -3.35 -7.12 -0.12
N LEU A 113 -4.34 -6.75 -0.93
CA LEU A 113 -4.24 -5.69 -1.93
C LEU A 113 -4.63 -4.35 -1.30
N TYR A 114 -3.90 -3.30 -1.65
CA TYR A 114 -4.10 -1.92 -1.23
C TYR A 114 -4.13 -1.03 -2.48
N HIS A 115 -5.23 -0.30 -2.65
CA HIS A 115 -5.36 0.82 -3.58
C HIS A 115 -6.59 1.64 -3.21
N THR A 116 -6.63 2.91 -3.60
CA THR A 116 -7.85 3.71 -3.53
C THR A 116 -8.75 3.40 -4.72
N LEU A 117 -10.06 3.49 -4.52
CA LEU A 117 -11.05 3.50 -5.61
C LEU A 117 -11.51 4.91 -5.97
N TRP A 118 -10.99 5.95 -5.32
CA TRP A 118 -11.37 7.34 -5.53
C TRP A 118 -11.28 7.80 -6.99
N PRO A 119 -10.20 7.53 -7.76
CA PRO A 119 -10.12 7.94 -9.17
C PRO A 119 -11.16 7.28 -10.08
N VAL A 120 -11.78 6.18 -9.62
CA VAL A 120 -12.71 5.36 -10.41
C VAL A 120 -14.16 5.59 -9.99
N LYS A 121 -14.43 5.66 -8.68
CA LYS A 121 -15.78 5.74 -8.10
C LYS A 121 -16.12 7.09 -7.50
N HIS A 122 -15.13 7.99 -7.35
CA HIS A 122 -15.26 9.23 -6.56
C HIS A 122 -15.79 8.98 -5.15
N ALA A 123 -15.45 7.82 -4.59
CA ALA A 123 -15.87 7.38 -3.27
C ALA A 123 -14.82 6.43 -2.68
N HIS A 124 -14.64 6.51 -1.37
CA HIS A 124 -13.78 5.59 -0.63
C HIS A 124 -14.49 4.25 -0.39
N THR A 125 -13.74 3.16 -0.48
CA THR A 125 -14.18 1.82 -0.05
C THR A 125 -13.43 1.48 1.23
N LEU A 126 -14.02 1.86 2.37
CA LEU A 126 -13.37 1.76 3.67
C LEU A 126 -13.09 0.29 4.01
N ARG A 127 -11.84 0.01 4.37
CA ARG A 127 -11.44 -1.28 4.92
C ARG A 127 -11.11 -1.12 6.38
N GLY A 128 -11.80 -1.89 7.22
CA GLY A 128 -11.54 -1.94 8.65
C GLY A 128 -10.12 -2.44 9.00
N PRO A 129 -9.79 -2.52 10.30
CA PRO A 129 -8.49 -2.97 10.74
C PRO A 129 -8.25 -4.44 10.34
N LEU A 130 -7.07 -4.74 9.79
CA LEU A 130 -6.69 -6.07 9.35
C LEU A 130 -5.90 -6.86 10.40
N PHE A 131 -5.41 -6.17 11.41
CA PHE A 131 -4.55 -6.70 12.45
C PHE A 131 -5.19 -6.43 13.80
N ASP A 132 -4.88 -7.31 14.76
CA ASP A 132 -5.10 -7.03 16.16
C ASP A 132 -4.20 -5.88 16.63
N SER A 133 -4.31 -5.49 17.89
CA SER A 133 -3.60 -4.33 18.47
C SER A 133 -2.07 -4.46 18.57
N GLU A 134 -1.48 -5.55 18.06
CA GLU A 134 -0.02 -5.75 18.07
C GLU A 134 0.67 -4.75 17.14
N ARG A 135 1.76 -4.15 17.62
CA ARG A 135 2.51 -3.12 16.89
C ARG A 135 3.88 -3.63 16.49
N ALA A 136 4.27 -3.27 15.27
CA ALA A 136 5.61 -3.52 14.78
C ALA A 136 6.61 -2.51 15.36
N THR A 137 7.84 -2.95 15.61
CA THR A 137 8.95 -2.05 15.96
C THR A 137 9.46 -1.35 14.71
N LEU A 138 9.25 -0.04 14.62
CA LEU A 138 9.69 0.74 13.47
C LEU A 138 11.20 1.01 13.49
N PRO A 139 11.87 1.00 12.31
CA PRO A 139 13.18 1.62 12.15
C PRO A 139 13.14 3.10 12.58
N LYS A 140 14.27 3.62 13.09
CA LYS A 140 14.33 4.95 13.71
C LYS A 140 13.81 6.07 12.80
N ASP A 141 14.21 6.07 11.54
CA ASP A 141 13.83 7.07 10.55
C ASP A 141 12.32 7.04 10.25
N VAL A 142 11.75 5.84 10.09
CA VAL A 142 10.31 5.64 9.91
C VAL A 142 9.54 6.05 11.17
N ALA A 143 10.07 5.73 12.36
CA ALA A 143 9.50 6.17 13.63
C ALA A 143 9.51 7.71 13.76
N ASP A 144 10.61 8.37 13.42
CA ASP A 144 10.75 9.83 13.46
C ASP A 144 9.76 10.50 12.50
N TYR A 145 9.58 9.95 11.29
CA TYR A 145 8.58 10.40 10.31
C TYR A 145 7.18 10.25 10.86
N HIS A 146 6.85 9.08 11.40
CA HIS A 146 5.54 8.83 11.99
C HIS A 146 5.24 9.74 13.18
N HIS A 147 6.23 10.03 14.04
CA HIS A 147 6.06 11.00 15.13
C HIS A 147 5.81 12.42 14.60
N ALA A 148 6.40 12.80 13.47
CA ALA A 148 6.12 14.08 12.84
C ALA A 148 4.69 14.12 12.26
N LEU A 149 4.25 13.05 11.59
CA LEU A 149 2.88 12.91 11.10
C LEU A 149 1.87 13.01 12.24
N GLU A 150 2.10 12.29 13.34
CA GLU A 150 1.17 12.23 14.47
C GLU A 150 0.97 13.58 15.14
N ASN A 151 2.05 14.36 15.28
CA ASN A 151 2.03 15.70 15.87
C ASN A 151 1.64 16.80 14.87
N GLY A 152 1.50 16.50 13.58
CA GLY A 152 1.29 17.51 12.54
C GLY A 152 2.48 18.47 12.38
N ASP A 153 3.70 17.98 12.64
CA ASP A 153 4.93 18.77 12.56
C ASP A 153 5.45 18.80 11.12
N ALA A 154 4.98 19.78 10.34
CA ALA A 154 5.31 19.91 8.92
C ALA A 154 6.80 20.11 8.67
N ALA A 155 7.47 20.91 9.49
CA ALA A 155 8.89 21.20 9.34
C ALA A 155 9.73 19.94 9.60
N LYS A 156 9.41 19.20 10.66
CA LYS A 156 10.10 17.94 10.96
C LYS A 156 9.83 16.88 9.92
N ALA A 157 8.58 16.73 9.46
CA ALA A 157 8.23 15.77 8.40
C ALA A 157 9.02 16.07 7.11
N ALA A 158 9.02 17.32 6.65
CA ALA A 158 9.77 17.73 5.46
C ALA A 158 11.29 17.56 5.63
N GLY A 159 11.84 17.82 6.82
CA GLY A 159 13.27 17.70 7.12
C GLY A 159 13.82 16.28 7.10
N LEU A 160 12.96 15.25 7.00
CA LEU A 160 13.37 13.85 6.86
C LEU A 160 13.57 13.42 5.41
N PHE A 161 13.31 14.31 4.44
CA PHE A 161 13.46 14.04 3.03
C PHE A 161 14.71 14.69 2.45
N GLU A 162 15.19 14.09 1.37
CA GLU A 162 16.10 14.76 0.45
C GLU A 162 15.49 16.05 -0.08
N SER A 163 16.33 16.98 -0.52
CA SER A 163 15.87 18.27 -1.08
C SER A 163 14.97 18.13 -2.30
N ASP A 164 15.10 17.02 -3.05
CA ASP A 164 14.22 16.63 -4.16
C ASP A 164 13.34 15.41 -3.84
N GLY A 165 13.16 15.12 -2.55
CA GLY A 165 12.32 14.04 -2.06
C GLY A 165 10.84 14.25 -2.38
N THR A 166 10.09 13.14 -2.41
CA THR A 166 8.68 13.14 -2.86
C THR A 166 7.76 12.38 -1.92
N VAL A 167 6.49 12.79 -1.87
CA VAL A 167 5.38 12.01 -1.29
C VAL A 167 4.36 11.74 -2.38
N ARG A 168 3.96 10.47 -2.55
CA ARG A 168 2.85 10.09 -3.44
C ARG A 168 1.63 9.74 -2.62
N GLU A 169 0.56 10.50 -2.82
CA GLU A 169 -0.76 10.26 -2.24
C GLU A 169 -1.45 9.02 -2.86
N PRO A 170 -2.45 8.41 -2.18
CA PRO A 170 -3.10 7.20 -2.65
C PRO A 170 -3.64 7.28 -4.08
N SER A 171 -4.21 8.41 -4.47
CA SER A 171 -4.75 8.68 -5.82
C SER A 171 -3.68 8.86 -6.91
N GLY A 172 -2.40 8.88 -6.54
CA GLY A 172 -1.26 8.98 -7.46
C GLY A 172 -0.69 10.39 -7.63
N GLY A 173 -1.29 11.41 -6.99
CA GLY A 173 -0.70 12.75 -6.90
C GLY A 173 0.68 12.71 -6.24
N ILE A 174 1.64 13.44 -6.78
CA ILE A 174 3.00 13.52 -6.25
C ILE A 174 3.25 14.96 -5.79
N SER A 175 3.64 15.09 -4.52
CA SER A 175 4.10 16.32 -3.91
C SER A 175 5.60 16.26 -3.66
N GLY A 176 6.27 17.41 -3.68
CA GLY A 176 7.72 17.49 -3.53
C GLY A 176 8.47 17.54 -4.88
N GLY A 177 9.71 17.08 -4.87
CA GLY A 177 10.61 17.13 -6.02
C GLY A 177 11.33 18.47 -6.16
N ARG A 178 12.08 18.61 -7.26
CA ARG A 178 12.99 19.76 -7.48
C ARG A 178 12.28 21.12 -7.55
N GLU A 179 11.02 21.13 -7.97
CA GLU A 179 10.29 22.36 -8.28
C GLU A 179 9.28 22.76 -7.20
N THR A 180 8.86 21.80 -6.35
CA THR A 180 7.84 22.04 -5.32
C THR A 180 8.39 21.63 -3.96
N PRO A 181 8.56 22.56 -3.00
CA PRO A 181 9.06 22.20 -1.69
C PRO A 181 8.05 21.34 -0.94
N LEU A 182 8.52 20.21 -0.41
CA LEU A 182 7.67 19.26 0.31
C LEU A 182 7.09 19.84 1.61
N SER A 183 7.71 20.89 2.17
CA SER A 183 7.18 21.60 3.34
C SER A 183 5.78 22.17 3.11
N ARG A 184 5.49 22.68 1.91
CA ARG A 184 4.15 23.21 1.57
C ARG A 184 3.08 22.14 1.58
N PHE A 185 3.43 20.93 1.12
CA PHE A 185 2.53 19.79 1.15
C PHE A 185 2.18 19.44 2.60
N PHE A 186 3.18 19.29 3.48
CA PHE A 186 2.92 18.97 4.89
C PHE A 186 2.22 20.09 5.65
N GLU A 187 2.55 21.37 5.37
CA GLU A 187 1.83 22.52 5.95
C GLU A 187 0.35 22.48 5.59
N TRP A 188 0.02 22.17 4.33
CA TRP A 188 -1.37 21.99 3.89
C TRP A 188 -2.02 20.75 4.52
N ALA A 189 -1.35 19.59 4.47
CA ALA A 189 -1.88 18.33 4.99
C ALA A 189 -2.17 18.39 6.50
N PHE A 190 -1.38 19.15 7.26
CA PHE A 190 -1.52 19.28 8.71
C PHE A 190 -2.30 20.51 9.17
N GLN A 191 -2.97 21.24 8.26
CA GLN A 191 -3.76 22.43 8.64
C GLN A 191 -4.80 22.14 9.74
N ALA A 192 -5.35 20.93 9.77
CA ALA A 192 -6.32 20.49 10.76
C ALA A 192 -5.72 19.64 11.91
N GLY A 193 -4.41 19.39 11.88
CA GLY A 193 -3.67 18.53 12.81
C GLY A 193 -3.03 17.32 12.14
N GLY A 194 -2.32 16.51 12.93
CA GLY A 194 -1.61 15.32 12.46
C GLY A 194 -2.47 14.08 12.22
N VAL A 195 -1.84 12.99 11.81
CA VAL A 195 -2.47 11.68 11.53
C VAL A 195 -1.85 10.60 12.41
N SER A 196 -2.68 9.83 13.13
CA SER A 196 -2.21 8.72 13.98
C SER A 196 -2.39 7.38 13.27
N LEU A 197 -1.26 6.76 12.97
CA LEU A 197 -1.15 5.43 12.35
C LEU A 197 -0.57 4.43 13.36
N HIS A 198 -1.05 3.20 13.41
CA HIS A 198 -0.36 2.09 14.07
C HIS A 198 0.13 1.10 13.03
N TYR A 199 1.43 0.85 13.01
CA TYR A 199 2.06 -0.10 12.11
C TYR A 199 2.07 -1.50 12.73
N HIS A 200 1.76 -2.52 11.92
CA HIS A 200 1.51 -3.89 12.40
C HIS A 200 2.48 -4.92 11.81
N ARG A 201 2.81 -4.78 10.53
CA ARG A 201 3.76 -5.63 9.80
C ARG A 201 4.69 -4.74 9.00
N LEU A 202 5.97 -5.09 8.95
CA LEU A 202 6.94 -4.35 8.15
C LEU A 202 7.95 -5.29 7.51
N VAL A 203 8.50 -4.84 6.39
CA VAL A 203 9.67 -5.43 5.75
C VAL A 203 10.66 -4.31 5.45
N ASP A 204 11.93 -4.55 5.78
CA ASP A 204 13.02 -3.59 5.58
C ASP A 204 14.18 -4.29 4.86
N SER A 205 14.51 -3.84 3.64
CA SER A 205 15.63 -4.33 2.83
C SER A 205 16.87 -3.45 2.94
N GLY A 206 16.95 -2.57 3.93
CA GLY A 206 17.99 -1.56 4.09
C GLY A 206 17.68 -0.27 3.33
N SER A 207 17.54 -0.33 2.01
CA SER A 207 17.22 0.85 1.18
C SER A 207 15.72 1.11 1.01
N HIS A 208 14.88 0.11 1.26
CA HIS A 208 13.44 0.18 1.09
C HIS A 208 12.74 -0.41 2.30
N VAL A 209 11.70 0.28 2.76
CA VAL A 209 10.81 -0.20 3.81
C VAL A 209 9.40 -0.24 3.27
N ALA A 210 8.64 -1.23 3.68
CA ALA A 210 7.20 -1.25 3.47
C ALA A 210 6.51 -1.69 4.75
N ALA A 211 5.40 -1.06 5.11
CA ALA A 211 4.67 -1.42 6.32
C ALA A 211 3.17 -1.27 6.15
N GLU A 212 2.45 -2.21 6.74
CA GLU A 212 0.99 -2.18 6.85
C GLU A 212 0.61 -1.47 8.14
N TYR A 213 -0.41 -0.63 8.06
CA TYR A 213 -0.86 0.18 9.17
C TYR A 213 -2.38 0.20 9.29
N THR A 214 -2.86 0.63 10.46
CA THR A 214 -4.23 1.06 10.68
C THR A 214 -4.24 2.53 11.11
N CYS A 215 -5.00 3.37 10.43
CA CYS A 215 -5.25 4.77 10.78
C CYS A 215 -6.38 4.85 11.81
N TYR A 216 -6.17 5.57 12.92
CA TYR A 216 -7.14 5.71 14.01
C TYR A 216 -7.60 7.15 14.24
N ARG A 217 -6.78 8.12 13.82
CA ARG A 217 -7.05 9.54 14.02
C ARG A 217 -6.58 10.31 12.82
N TRP A 218 -7.41 11.23 12.37
CA TRP A 218 -7.06 12.21 11.34
C TRP A 218 -7.39 13.60 11.87
N ALA A 219 -6.48 14.56 11.66
CA ALA A 219 -6.63 15.88 12.23
C ALA A 219 -6.84 15.79 13.75
N ASN A 220 -7.83 16.47 14.31
CA ASN A 220 -8.17 16.42 15.72
C ASN A 220 -9.31 15.43 16.07
N LYS A 221 -9.67 14.51 15.16
CA LYS A 221 -10.80 13.59 15.34
C LYS A 221 -10.37 12.12 15.26
N GLU A 222 -10.84 11.32 16.22
CA GLU A 222 -10.83 9.86 16.06
C GLU A 222 -11.76 9.47 14.91
N ILE A 223 -11.34 8.46 14.15
CA ILE A 223 -12.09 7.91 13.01
C ILE A 223 -12.27 6.41 13.21
N PRO A 224 -13.26 5.77 12.56
CA PRO A 224 -13.29 4.32 12.47
C PRO A 224 -11.92 3.80 11.96
N PRO A 225 -11.33 2.76 12.58
CA PRO A 225 -10.01 2.29 12.19
C PRO A 225 -9.99 1.83 10.73
N GLN A 226 -9.02 2.33 9.96
CA GLN A 226 -8.95 2.10 8.51
C GLN A 226 -7.56 1.61 8.09
N ALA A 227 -7.51 0.54 7.31
CA ALA A 227 -6.24 -0.09 6.94
C ALA A 227 -5.57 0.58 5.73
N GLY A 228 -4.25 0.69 5.78
CA GLY A 228 -3.42 1.21 4.70
C GLY A 228 -2.02 0.61 4.69
N MET A 229 -1.22 1.01 3.72
CA MET A 229 0.16 0.57 3.57
C MET A 229 1.02 1.73 3.06
N GLU A 230 2.25 1.83 3.56
CA GLU A 230 3.23 2.81 3.09
C GLU A 230 4.53 2.13 2.66
N PHE A 231 5.22 2.79 1.73
CA PHE A 231 6.58 2.45 1.33
C PHE A 231 7.48 3.67 1.49
N TRP A 232 8.71 3.42 1.95
CA TRP A 232 9.76 4.42 2.09
C TRP A 232 10.99 4.00 1.30
N ASP A 233 11.54 4.95 0.55
CA ASP A 233 12.85 4.81 -0.09
C ASP A 233 13.86 5.69 0.61
N ARG A 234 14.93 5.06 1.09
CA ARG A 234 16.07 5.77 1.66
C ARG A 234 17.07 6.11 0.57
N SER A 235 17.68 7.27 0.75
CA SER A 235 18.90 7.66 0.05
C SER A 235 20.13 7.10 0.78
N ASP A 236 21.29 7.23 0.14
CA ASP A 236 22.59 6.94 0.77
C ASP A 236 22.92 7.91 1.93
N SER A 237 22.24 9.06 2.02
CA SER A 237 22.43 10.02 3.12
C SER A 237 21.68 9.64 4.40
N GLY A 238 20.75 8.67 4.31
CA GLY A 238 19.84 8.30 5.38
C GLY A 238 18.53 9.09 5.41
N LEU A 239 18.33 10.05 4.50
CA LEU A 239 17.06 10.75 4.30
C LEU A 239 16.15 10.00 3.31
N PHE A 240 14.85 10.30 3.32
CA PHE A 240 13.90 9.72 2.37
C PHE A 240 14.00 10.39 0.99
N ARG A 241 14.13 9.57 -0.05
CA ARG A 241 13.91 9.99 -1.44
C ARG A 241 12.44 10.02 -1.79
N ALA A 242 11.68 9.08 -1.27
CA ALA A 242 10.26 8.98 -1.58
C ALA A 242 9.50 8.25 -0.49
N VAL A 243 8.28 8.71 -0.22
CA VAL A 243 7.27 8.01 0.56
C VAL A 243 6.03 7.84 -0.30
N ARG A 244 5.43 6.65 -0.30
CA ARG A 244 4.30 6.31 -1.16
C ARG A 244 3.22 5.64 -0.34
N ILE A 245 2.03 6.20 -0.41
CA ILE A 245 0.89 5.82 0.42
C ILE A 245 -0.10 5.01 -0.44
N TYR A 246 -0.63 3.95 0.14
CA TYR A 246 -1.61 3.04 -0.44
C TYR A 246 -2.71 2.74 0.56
N ASP A 247 -3.77 3.54 0.49
CA ASP A 247 -4.94 3.37 1.33
C ASP A 247 -6.19 3.82 0.59
N ASP A 248 -7.32 3.71 1.27
CA ASP A 248 -8.56 4.38 0.87
C ASP A 248 -9.19 5.03 2.11
N VAL A 249 -8.34 5.69 2.92
CA VAL A 249 -8.76 6.31 4.19
C VAL A 249 -9.65 7.51 3.90
N GLU A 250 -10.85 7.48 4.44
CA GLU A 250 -11.76 8.61 4.41
C GLU A 250 -11.46 9.57 5.57
N GLN A 251 -11.27 10.84 5.20
CA GLN A 251 -11.08 11.93 6.14
C GLN A 251 -12.42 12.27 6.82
N PRO A 252 -12.40 12.72 8.08
CA PRO A 252 -13.63 13.10 8.77
C PRO A 252 -14.27 14.33 8.11
N SER A 253 -15.58 14.25 7.86
CA SER A 253 -16.42 15.38 7.41
C SER A 253 -16.47 16.54 8.40
#